data_AF-S7T371-F1
#
_entry.id   AF-S7T371-F1
#
_cell.length_a   1.000
_cell.length_b   1.000
_cell.length_c   1.000
_cell.angle_alpha   90.00
_cell.angle_beta   90.00
_cell.angle_gamma   90.00
#
_symmetry.space_group_name_H-M   'P 1'
#
loop_
_entity.id
_entity.type
_entity.pdbx_description
1 polymer ?
#
loop_
_entity_poly.entity_id
_entity_poly.type
_entity_poly.pdbx_seq_one_letter_code
_entity_poly.pdbx_strand_id
1 'polypeptide(L)'
;MNIESLSDELILDTAKSLDRLDGEVEFLREIYGLFLEDGPTRLATISNALDEGDFIKASKAAHSLKGMCGTLNASALMELALELEMACRERNKAEAMRLKNEVERLLDVVVERIAAFMA
;
A
#
# COMPACT_ATOMS: atom_id res chain seq x y z
N MET A 1 9.68 9.65 -5.92
CA MET A 1 10.46 8.39 -5.83
C MET A 1 10.64 7.76 -7.22
N ASN A 2 11.79 7.12 -7.53
CA ASN A 2 11.96 6.35 -8.77
C ASN A 2 11.66 4.86 -8.52
N ILE A 3 10.46 4.41 -8.89
CA ILE A 3 9.99 3.04 -8.64
C ILE A 3 10.87 2.01 -9.38
N GLU A 4 11.36 2.36 -10.58
CA GLU A 4 12.19 1.47 -11.42
C GLU A 4 13.55 1.10 -10.80
N SER A 5 14.00 1.84 -9.78
CA SER A 5 15.26 1.56 -9.07
C SER A 5 15.08 0.90 -7.71
N LEU A 6 13.84 0.63 -7.28
CA LEU A 6 13.59 -0.08 -6.02
C LEU A 6 14.00 -1.55 -6.18
N SER A 7 14.58 -2.11 -5.12
CA SER A 7 14.82 -3.55 -5.08
C SER A 7 13.49 -4.30 -4.90
N ASP A 8 13.44 -5.56 -5.36
CA ASP A 8 12.23 -6.37 -5.24
C ASP A 8 11.82 -6.57 -3.77
N GLU A 9 12.77 -6.62 -2.83
CA GLU A 9 12.50 -6.76 -1.38
C GLU A 9 11.82 -5.51 -0.79
N LEU A 10 12.10 -4.31 -1.33
CA LEU A 10 11.42 -3.10 -0.90
C LEU A 10 10.00 -3.01 -1.46
N ILE A 11 9.78 -3.55 -2.65
CA ILE A 11 8.47 -3.62 -3.30
C ILE A 11 7.58 -4.65 -2.57
N LEU A 12 8.05 -5.89 -2.44
CA LEU A 12 7.32 -6.97 -1.79
C LEU A 12 8.29 -8.09 -1.34
N ASP A 13 8.63 -8.12 -0.05
CA ASP A 13 9.45 -9.20 0.52
C ASP A 13 8.59 -10.43 0.85
N THR A 14 8.37 -11.26 -0.18
CA THR A 14 7.60 -12.51 -0.04
C THR A 14 8.31 -13.51 0.88
N ALA A 15 9.65 -13.59 0.82
CA ALA A 15 10.43 -14.51 1.63
C ALA A 15 10.27 -14.20 3.12
N LYS A 16 10.37 -12.94 3.51
CA LYS A 16 10.12 -12.50 4.89
C LYS A 16 8.67 -12.65 5.30
N SER A 17 7.73 -12.52 4.37
CA SER A 17 6.32 -12.78 4.64
C SER A 17 6.08 -14.24 4.96
N LEU A 18 6.67 -15.17 4.21
CA LEU A 18 6.61 -16.61 4.49
C LEU A 18 7.33 -16.98 5.80
N ASP A 19 8.50 -16.40 6.08
CA ASP A 19 9.24 -16.65 7.31
C ASP A 19 8.40 -16.31 8.56
N ARG A 20 7.64 -15.21 8.53
CA ARG A 20 6.71 -14.82 9.61
C ARG A 20 5.50 -15.75 9.76
N LEU A 21 5.23 -16.58 8.75
CA LEU A 21 4.13 -17.54 8.71
C LEU A 21 4.65 -18.97 8.80
N ASP A 22 5.87 -19.20 9.30
CA ASP A 22 6.49 -20.53 9.42
C ASP A 22 6.51 -21.32 8.09
N GLY A 23 6.53 -20.62 6.95
CA GLY A 23 6.51 -21.21 5.62
C GLY A 23 5.13 -21.61 5.09
N GLU A 24 4.04 -21.24 5.75
CA GLU A 24 2.66 -21.57 5.35
C GLU A 24 2.22 -20.79 4.09
N VAL A 25 2.55 -21.33 2.91
CA VAL A 25 2.29 -20.70 1.59
C VAL A 25 0.80 -20.45 1.36
N GLU A 26 -0.08 -21.38 1.69
CA GLU A 26 -1.51 -21.21 1.45
C GLU A 26 -2.11 -20.10 2.31
N PHE A 27 -1.64 -19.96 3.55
CA PHE A 27 -2.06 -18.84 4.39
C PHE A 27 -1.55 -17.50 3.87
N LEU A 28 -0.34 -17.45 3.31
CA LEU A 28 0.15 -16.25 2.63
C LEU A 28 -0.73 -15.90 1.41
N ARG A 29 -1.15 -16.90 0.62
CA ARG A 29 -2.04 -16.69 -0.54
C ARG A 29 -3.40 -16.13 -0.13
N GLU A 30 -3.94 -16.53 1.02
CA GLU A 30 -5.17 -15.93 1.59
C GLU A 30 -4.96 -14.44 1.94
N ILE A 31 -3.86 -14.12 2.63
CA ILE A 31 -3.52 -12.73 3.00
C ILE A 31 -3.32 -11.86 1.75
N TYR A 32 -2.63 -12.40 0.76
CA TYR A 32 -2.38 -11.74 -0.53
C TYR A 32 -3.68 -11.53 -1.31
N GLY A 33 -4.57 -12.52 -1.34
CA GLY A 33 -5.90 -12.41 -1.95
C GLY A 33 -6.74 -11.29 -1.32
N LEU A 34 -6.74 -11.18 0.02
CA LEU A 34 -7.42 -10.09 0.72
C LEU A 34 -6.86 -8.73 0.31
N PHE A 35 -5.54 -8.60 0.17
CA PHE A 35 -4.93 -7.34 -0.24
C PHE A 35 -5.28 -6.94 -1.67
N LEU A 36 -5.37 -7.89 -2.61
CA LEU A 36 -5.77 -7.62 -3.99
C LEU A 36 -7.16 -6.97 -4.08
N GLU A 37 -8.06 -7.28 -3.14
CA GLU A 37 -9.39 -6.68 -3.05
C GLU A 37 -9.39 -5.36 -2.27
N ASP A 38 -8.74 -5.35 -1.10
CA ASP A 38 -8.85 -4.24 -0.17
C ASP A 38 -7.92 -3.06 -0.51
N GLY A 39 -6.71 -3.33 -0.99
CA GLY A 39 -5.69 -2.32 -1.29
C GLY A 39 -6.20 -1.24 -2.25
N PRO A 40 -6.68 -1.62 -3.46
CA PRO A 40 -7.28 -0.69 -4.42
C PRO A 40 -8.49 0.05 -3.86
N THR A 41 -9.32 -0.62 -3.05
CA THR A 41 -10.49 -0.02 -2.41
C THR A 41 -10.09 1.09 -1.42
N ARG A 42 -9.00 0.91 -0.66
CA ARG A 42 -8.47 1.96 0.22
C ARG A 42 -7.93 3.14 -0.58
N LEU A 43 -7.22 2.90 -1.68
CA LEU A 43 -6.73 3.97 -2.55
C LEU A 43 -7.86 4.78 -3.17
N ALA A 44 -8.93 4.13 -3.65
CA ALA A 44 -10.12 4.81 -4.14
C ALA A 44 -10.78 5.68 -3.06
N THR A 45 -10.85 5.18 -1.83
CA THR A 45 -11.38 5.94 -0.68
C THR A 45 -10.54 7.18 -0.37
N ILE A 46 -9.21 7.06 -0.42
CA ILE A 46 -8.29 8.19 -0.27
C ILE A 46 -8.55 9.23 -1.37
N SER A 47 -8.61 8.80 -2.63
CA SER A 47 -8.82 9.70 -3.77
C SER A 47 -10.09 10.51 -3.62
N ASN A 48 -11.23 9.84 -3.38
CA ASN A 48 -12.52 10.50 -3.22
C ASN A 48 -12.52 11.46 -2.02
N ALA A 49 -11.92 11.07 -0.89
CA ALA A 49 -11.85 11.92 0.28
C ALA A 49 -10.98 13.17 0.06
N LEU A 50 -9.88 13.07 -0.70
CA LEU A 50 -9.04 14.22 -1.06
C LEU A 50 -9.77 15.18 -2.03
N ASP A 51 -10.55 14.65 -2.95
CA ASP A 51 -11.37 15.44 -3.87
C ASP A 51 -12.47 16.21 -3.12
N GLU A 52 -13.13 15.55 -2.17
CA GLU A 52 -14.16 16.12 -1.27
C GLU A 52 -13.57 17.05 -0.19
N GLY A 53 -12.25 17.06 0.01
CA GLY A 53 -11.59 17.81 1.08
C GLY A 53 -11.75 17.21 2.49
N ASP A 54 -12.18 15.95 2.59
CA ASP A 54 -12.27 15.20 3.83
C ASP A 54 -10.92 14.56 4.20
N PHE A 55 -10.01 15.40 4.70
CA PHE A 55 -8.67 14.97 5.12
C PHE A 55 -8.67 13.96 6.28
N ILE A 56 -9.73 13.93 7.10
CA ILE A 56 -9.84 12.99 8.21
C ILE A 56 -10.09 11.58 7.67
N LYS A 57 -11.03 11.46 6.73
CA LYS A 57 -11.32 10.19 6.04
C LYS A 57 -10.13 9.73 5.21
N ALA A 58 -9.48 10.64 4.47
CA ALA A 58 -8.27 10.33 3.71
C ALA A 58 -7.15 9.79 4.62
N SER A 59 -6.88 10.44 5.76
CA SER A 59 -5.86 10.01 6.71
C SER A 59 -6.17 8.62 7.30
N LYS A 60 -7.43 8.35 7.68
CA LYS A 60 -7.83 7.02 8.18
C LYS A 60 -7.65 5.92 7.12
N ALA A 61 -8.04 6.20 5.88
CA ALA A 61 -7.87 5.24 4.79
C ALA A 61 -6.38 4.98 4.48
N ALA A 62 -5.53 6.02 4.47
CA ALA A 62 -4.08 5.89 4.33
C ALA A 62 -3.45 5.08 5.48
N HIS A 63 -3.91 5.31 6.72
CA HIS A 63 -3.48 4.53 7.88
C HIS A 63 -3.80 3.03 7.73
N SER A 64 -5.02 2.70 7.28
CA SER A 64 -5.41 1.32 7.01
C SER A 64 -4.56 0.68 5.91
N LEU A 65 -4.33 1.40 4.80
CA LEU A 65 -3.47 0.93 3.71
C LEU A 65 -2.04 0.67 4.20
N LYS A 66 -1.47 1.57 5.01
CA LYS A 66 -0.15 1.40 5.63
C LYS A 66 -0.09 0.10 6.45
N GLY A 67 -1.10 -0.14 7.29
CA GLY A 67 -1.16 -1.36 8.11
C GLY A 67 -1.15 -2.63 7.26
N MET A 68 -1.91 -2.65 6.16
CA MET A 68 -1.92 -3.76 5.21
C MET A 68 -0.55 -3.97 4.57
N CYS A 69 0.11 -2.91 4.12
CA CYS A 69 1.45 -2.99 3.51
C CYS A 69 2.49 -3.57 4.49
N GLY A 70 2.40 -3.21 5.78
CA GLY A 70 3.27 -3.74 6.82
C GLY A 70 3.07 -5.24 7.09
N THR A 71 1.86 -5.77 6.92
CA THR A 71 1.59 -7.21 7.01
C THR A 71 2.26 -7.98 5.87
N LEU A 72 2.30 -7.40 4.66
CA LEU A 72 2.82 -8.01 3.44
C LEU A 72 4.34 -7.84 3.27
N ASN A 73 4.99 -7.08 4.15
CA ASN A 73 6.35 -6.59 3.98
C ASN A 73 6.57 -5.79 2.67
N ALA A 74 5.56 -5.04 2.22
CA ALA A 74 5.66 -4.08 1.12
C ALA A 74 6.19 -2.73 1.64
N SER A 75 7.47 -2.70 2.00
CA SER A 75 8.05 -1.62 2.83
C SER A 75 8.00 -0.25 2.17
N ALA A 76 8.32 -0.15 0.88
CA ALA A 76 8.27 1.13 0.16
C ALA A 76 6.84 1.69 0.06
N LEU A 77 5.84 0.82 -0.14
CA LEU A 77 4.44 1.23 -0.18
C LEU A 77 3.92 1.63 1.20
N MET A 78 4.36 0.93 2.25
CA MET A 78 4.07 1.28 3.64
C MET A 78 4.58 2.69 3.99
N GLU A 79 5.81 3.03 3.58
CA GLU A 79 6.40 4.35 3.80
C GLU A 79 5.63 5.45 3.07
N LEU A 80 5.31 5.27 1.78
CA LEU A 80 4.49 6.22 1.04
C LEU A 80 3.09 6.40 1.64
N ALA A 81 2.47 5.33 2.11
CA ALA A 81 1.18 5.40 2.79
C ALA A 81 1.27 6.15 4.14
N LEU A 82 2.39 6.05 4.85
CA LEU A 82 2.66 6.83 6.06
C LEU A 82 2.84 8.32 5.74
N GLU A 83 3.64 8.65 4.73
CA GLU A 83 3.82 10.04 4.30
C GLU A 83 2.47 10.66 3.89
N LEU A 84 1.66 9.91 3.14
CA LEU A 84 0.33 10.32 2.73
C LEU A 84 -0.61 10.52 3.94
N GLU A 85 -0.56 9.61 4.92
CA GLU A 85 -1.29 9.74 6.17
C GLU A 85 -0.94 11.05 6.87
N MET A 86 0.35 11.42 6.93
CA MET A 86 0.82 12.65 7.56
C MET A 86 0.40 13.90 6.78
N ALA A 87 0.57 13.92 5.46
CA ALA A 87 0.13 15.03 4.61
C ALA A 87 -1.38 15.30 4.74
N CYS A 88 -2.19 14.23 4.88
CA CYS A 88 -3.61 14.35 5.17
C CYS A 88 -3.87 14.96 6.55
N ARG A 89 -3.16 14.53 7.61
CA ARG A 89 -3.31 15.10 8.97
C ARG A 89 -2.98 16.58 9.02
N GLU A 90 -1.97 17.00 8.25
CA GLU A 90 -1.55 18.39 8.11
C GLU A 90 -2.45 19.20 7.17
N ARG A 91 -3.44 18.56 6.52
CA ARG A 91 -4.32 19.15 5.50
C ARG A 91 -3.56 19.76 4.33
N ASN A 92 -2.38 19.23 4.01
CA ASN A 92 -1.59 19.66 2.87
C ASN A 92 -2.09 18.97 1.59
N LYS A 93 -3.11 19.57 0.94
CA LYS A 93 -3.76 18.97 -0.24
C LYS A 93 -2.79 18.69 -1.38
N ALA A 94 -1.90 19.62 -1.70
CA ALA A 94 -0.98 19.49 -2.82
C ALA A 94 -0.06 18.28 -2.62
N GLU A 95 0.50 18.14 -1.42
CA GLU A 95 1.39 17.03 -1.09
C GLU A 95 0.64 15.70 -0.99
N ALA A 96 -0.55 15.69 -0.38
CA ALA A 96 -1.38 14.50 -0.32
C ALA A 96 -1.77 13.97 -1.71
N MET A 97 -2.09 14.85 -2.66
CA MET A 97 -2.37 14.45 -4.05
C MET A 97 -1.12 13.91 -4.76
N ARG A 98 0.05 14.54 -4.54
CA ARG A 98 1.32 14.05 -5.09
C ARG A 98 1.62 12.64 -4.57
N LEU A 99 1.54 12.43 -3.26
CA LEU A 99 1.78 11.15 -2.60
C LEU A 99 0.75 10.09 -2.99
N LYS A 100 -0.54 10.44 -3.12
CA LYS A 100 -1.58 9.53 -3.63
C LYS A 100 -1.18 8.95 -4.99
N ASN A 101 -0.65 9.76 -5.89
CA ASN A 101 -0.22 9.31 -7.22
C ASN A 101 1.07 8.46 -7.16
N GLU A 102 1.92 8.64 -6.16
CA GLU A 102 3.06 7.74 -5.94
C GLU A 102 2.61 6.40 -5.36
N VAL A 103 1.69 6.43 -4.38
CA VAL A 103 1.06 5.24 -3.80
C VAL A 103 0.35 4.43 -4.87
N GLU A 104 -0.42 5.05 -5.76
CA GLU A 104 -1.12 4.38 -6.86
C GLU A 104 -0.16 3.60 -7.76
N ARG A 105 0.89 4.26 -8.27
CA ARG A 105 1.86 3.61 -9.15
C ARG A 105 2.57 2.45 -8.47
N LEU A 106 2.94 2.58 -7.19
CA LEU A 106 3.61 1.50 -6.48
C LEU A 106 2.64 0.38 -6.08
N LEU A 107 1.38 0.70 -5.78
CA LEU A 107 0.33 -0.28 -5.51
C LEU A 107 0.11 -1.18 -6.73
N ASP A 108 0.08 -0.62 -7.93
CA ASP A 108 -0.05 -1.41 -9.17
C ASP A 108 1.08 -2.44 -9.30
N VAL A 109 2.33 -2.04 -9.03
CA VAL A 109 3.48 -2.95 -9.05
C VAL A 109 3.38 -4.02 -7.97
N VAL A 110 2.94 -3.68 -6.75
CA VAL A 110 2.74 -4.65 -5.67
C VAL A 110 1.63 -5.66 -6.03
N VAL A 111 0.53 -5.19 -6.62
CA VAL A 111 -0.58 -6.03 -7.10
C VAL A 111 -0.09 -7.00 -8.16
N GLU A 112 0.70 -6.55 -9.13
CA GLU A 112 1.30 -7.41 -10.17
C GLU A 112 2.21 -8.49 -9.54
N ARG A 113 3.03 -8.13 -8.55
CA ARG A 113 3.92 -9.07 -7.84
C ARG A 113 3.12 -10.11 -7.07
N ILE A 114 2.07 -9.70 -6.37
CA ILE A 114 1.18 -10.62 -5.66
C ILE A 114 0.49 -11.57 -6.66
N ALA A 115 -0.04 -11.05 -7.76
CA ALA A 115 -0.69 -11.86 -8.78
C ALA A 115 0.28 -12.89 -9.40
N ALA A 116 1.55 -12.51 -9.63
CA ALA A 116 2.58 -13.40 -10.12
C ALA A 116 2.94 -14.52 -9.13
N PHE A 117 2.92 -14.25 -7.82
CA PHE A 117 3.08 -15.27 -6.78
C PHE A 117 1.88 -16.23 -6.70
N MET A 118 0.70 -15.75 -7.06
CA MET A 118 -0.54 -16.54 -7.02
C MET A 118 -0.73 -17.45 -8.24
N ALA A 119 -0.05 -17.19 -9.36
CA ALA A 119 -0.09 -17.98 -10.58
C ALA A 119 0.63 -19.33 -10.44
#